data_AF-A0AAD8V788-F1
#
_entry.id   AF-A0AAD8V788-F1
#
_cell.length_a   1.000
_cell.length_b   1.000
_cell.length_c   1.000
_cell.angle_alpha   90.00
_cell.angle_beta   90.00
_cell.angle_gamma   90.00
#
_symmetry.space_group_name_H-M   'P 1'
#
loop_
_entity.id
_entity.type
_entity.pdbx_description
1 polymer ?
#
loop_
_entity_poly.entity_id
_entity_poly.type
_entity_poly.pdbx_seq_one_letter_code
_entity_poly.pdbx_strand_id
1 'polypeptide(L)'
;QEPVSLVQQIRELAMATPPPPPSYPPTSIIPRTSPSRLAAASTDDGDDAAQGTVLYLAYGSNLSAETFLGVRGIRPVSQVNVSAPALTLVFDLPGLPYREPCFANTAPRKVPNLPDPSDPPKFPPIPPPPPRPTPPQPQEFPIAPDRSGGGDKTRTPDLGWDKGLFGVVYEVTREDYATIVATEGGGSSYADILTPCIPLPPRVSVPEKPPIDIPRPFFAHTLYSPSIPDPGDDDDDDDHNKSGKKNGDPGREKPDDPRKKWYWRFVRPARRPDPTYAQPSARYLKLITDGAAEHELPDDYQRWLRSLRPYVITTLRQRLARWLLTALFWVPMMMLFALSKALANKEGRAPLWIGVALGVVFNLLWMAYDGVLKPVFGDGERTQDED
;
A
#
# COMPACT_ATOMS: atom_id res chain seq x y z
N GLN A 1 49.55 12.34 -22.71
CA GLN A 1 48.92 11.57 -21.63
C GLN A 1 47.42 11.74 -21.82
N GLU A 2 46.79 10.69 -22.32
CA GLU A 2 45.52 10.75 -23.08
C GLU A 2 44.25 10.87 -22.20
N PRO A 3 43.24 11.64 -22.64
CA PRO A 3 41.91 11.72 -22.03
C PRO A 3 40.96 10.60 -22.52
N VAL A 4 41.47 9.38 -22.74
CA VAL A 4 40.71 8.25 -23.35
C VAL A 4 39.97 7.39 -22.31
N SER A 5 40.23 7.57 -21.01
CA SER A 5 39.73 6.67 -19.95
C SER A 5 38.22 6.78 -19.64
N LEU A 6 37.58 7.93 -19.84
CA LEU A 6 36.21 8.16 -19.34
C LEU A 6 35.13 7.73 -20.34
N VAL A 7 35.34 8.02 -21.63
CA VAL A 7 34.41 7.64 -22.70
C VAL A 7 34.39 6.11 -22.89
N GLN A 8 35.54 5.46 -22.69
CA GLN A 8 35.67 4.01 -22.78
C GLN A 8 34.99 3.31 -21.60
N GLN A 9 35.12 3.84 -20.38
CA GLN A 9 34.37 3.37 -19.20
C GLN A 9 32.86 3.54 -19.34
N ILE A 10 32.39 4.65 -19.91
CA ILE A 10 30.96 4.86 -20.18
C ILE A 10 30.44 3.86 -21.22
N ARG A 11 31.26 3.56 -22.24
CA ARG A 11 30.92 2.58 -23.29
C ARG A 11 30.92 1.15 -22.75
N GLU A 12 31.83 0.82 -21.83
CA GLU A 12 31.85 -0.47 -21.13
C GLU A 12 30.67 -0.62 -20.16
N LEU A 13 30.27 0.45 -19.46
CA LEU A 13 29.05 0.48 -18.64
C LEU A 13 27.77 0.35 -19.48
N ALA A 14 27.76 0.91 -20.69
CA ALA A 14 26.65 0.80 -21.63
C ALA A 14 26.60 -0.55 -22.36
N MET A 15 27.73 -1.28 -22.44
CA MET A 15 27.83 -2.63 -23.00
C MET A 15 27.83 -3.73 -21.93
N ALA A 16 27.67 -3.38 -20.65
CA ALA A 16 27.52 -4.34 -19.58
C ALA A 16 26.27 -5.20 -19.85
N THR A 17 26.49 -6.51 -19.88
CA THR A 17 25.46 -7.55 -20.02
C THR A 17 24.30 -7.29 -19.05
N PRO A 18 23.04 -7.61 -19.42
CA PRO A 18 21.93 -7.54 -18.48
C PRO A 18 22.30 -8.24 -17.17
N PRO A 19 21.87 -7.73 -16.01
CA PRO A 19 22.11 -8.42 -14.74
C PRO A 19 21.64 -9.86 -14.87
N PRO A 20 22.35 -10.83 -14.26
CA PRO A 20 21.96 -12.23 -14.32
C PRO A 20 20.50 -12.38 -13.88
N PRO A 21 19.76 -13.34 -14.47
CA PRO A 21 18.38 -13.57 -14.10
C PRO A 21 18.30 -13.78 -12.58
N PRO A 22 17.20 -13.30 -11.97
CA PRO A 22 17.08 -13.30 -10.53
C PRO A 22 17.36 -14.69 -9.91
N SER A 23 18.19 -14.73 -8.87
CA SER A 23 18.57 -15.94 -8.15
C SER A 23 17.48 -16.43 -7.16
N TYR A 24 16.21 -16.38 -7.55
CA TYR A 24 15.10 -16.88 -6.73
C TYR A 24 14.18 -17.85 -7.49
N PRO A 25 13.59 -18.84 -6.79
CA PRO A 25 12.69 -19.81 -7.42
C PRO A 25 11.38 -19.16 -7.88
N PRO A 26 10.72 -19.68 -8.92
CA PRO A 26 9.40 -19.22 -9.34
C PRO A 26 8.33 -19.53 -8.28
N THR A 27 7.27 -18.70 -8.26
CA THR A 27 6.12 -18.84 -7.33
C THR A 27 5.35 -20.14 -7.52
N SER A 28 5.44 -20.77 -8.69
CA SER A 28 4.78 -22.04 -9.01
C SER A 28 5.30 -23.24 -8.21
N ILE A 29 6.48 -23.12 -7.60
CA ILE A 29 7.05 -24.16 -6.72
C ILE A 29 6.41 -24.13 -5.32
N ILE A 30 5.83 -22.99 -4.92
CA ILE A 30 5.21 -22.84 -3.61
C ILE A 30 3.90 -23.66 -3.62
N PRO A 31 3.75 -24.64 -2.71
CA PRO A 31 2.56 -25.48 -2.69
C PRO A 31 1.33 -24.68 -2.27
N ARG A 32 0.15 -25.17 -2.65
CA ARG A 32 -1.11 -24.53 -2.27
C ARG A 32 -1.43 -24.79 -0.80
N THR A 33 -1.94 -23.77 -0.10
CA THR A 33 -2.40 -23.91 1.29
C THR A 33 -3.52 -24.95 1.40
N SER A 34 -3.40 -25.86 2.37
CA SER A 34 -4.34 -26.97 2.54
C SER A 34 -5.72 -26.49 3.03
N PRO A 35 -6.83 -27.13 2.61
CA PRO A 35 -8.16 -26.80 3.11
C PRO A 35 -8.28 -26.89 4.64
N SER A 36 -7.58 -27.85 5.26
CA SER A 36 -7.54 -28.00 6.72
C SER A 36 -6.89 -26.80 7.41
N ARG A 37 -5.82 -26.23 6.84
CA ARG A 37 -5.15 -25.03 7.38
C ARG A 37 -6.05 -23.80 7.28
N LEU A 38 -6.76 -23.64 6.15
CA LEU A 38 -7.72 -22.55 5.97
C LEU A 38 -8.91 -22.69 6.92
N ALA A 39 -9.43 -23.91 7.10
CA ALA A 39 -10.51 -24.19 8.05
C ALA A 39 -10.09 -23.88 9.50
N ALA A 40 -8.84 -24.20 9.88
CA ALA A 40 -8.32 -23.87 11.20
C ALA A 40 -8.18 -22.35 11.44
N ALA A 41 -7.97 -21.57 10.38
CA ALA A 41 -7.94 -20.10 10.44
C ALA A 41 -9.33 -19.46 10.32
N SER A 42 -10.40 -20.25 10.21
CA SER A 42 -11.77 -19.73 10.12
C SER A 42 -12.40 -19.45 11.49
N THR A 43 -11.85 -20.00 12.56
CA THR A 43 -12.27 -19.75 13.95
C THR A 43 -11.44 -18.62 14.55
N ASP A 44 -12.08 -17.66 15.23
CA ASP A 44 -11.41 -16.52 15.88
C ASP A 44 -10.41 -16.95 16.97
N ASP A 45 -10.53 -18.21 17.45
CA ASP A 45 -9.60 -18.89 18.37
C ASP A 45 -8.41 -19.56 17.65
N GLY A 46 -8.12 -19.18 16.41
CA GLY A 46 -6.97 -19.69 15.64
C GLY A 46 -5.66 -19.32 16.34
N ASP A 47 -5.24 -20.14 17.28
CA ASP A 47 -4.07 -19.94 18.11
C ASP A 47 -2.82 -20.07 17.21
N ASP A 48 -2.45 -19.01 16.50
CA ASP A 48 -1.24 -18.94 15.66
C ASP A 48 0.02 -19.25 16.50
N ALA A 49 -0.09 -19.16 17.84
CA ALA A 49 0.86 -19.67 18.82
C ALA A 49 1.09 -21.18 18.74
N ALA A 50 0.03 -21.96 18.52
CA ALA A 50 0.09 -23.41 18.46
C ALA A 50 0.60 -23.93 17.09
N GLN A 51 0.37 -23.19 16.01
CA GLN A 51 0.70 -23.65 14.65
C GLN A 51 2.15 -23.32 14.20
N GLY A 52 2.82 -22.38 14.88
CA GLY A 52 4.20 -21.97 14.54
C GLY A 52 4.34 -21.23 13.19
N THR A 53 3.26 -21.09 12.43
CA THR A 53 3.18 -20.37 11.15
C THR A 53 2.13 -19.27 11.21
N VAL A 54 2.25 -18.29 10.33
CA VAL A 54 1.34 -17.13 10.20
C VAL A 54 0.81 -17.09 8.78
N LEU A 55 -0.51 -16.87 8.63
CA LEU A 55 -1.12 -16.59 7.34
C LEU A 55 -1.02 -15.08 7.07
N TYR A 56 -0.15 -14.69 6.15
CA TYR A 56 0.13 -13.30 5.82
C TYR A 56 -0.43 -12.93 4.43
N LEU A 57 -1.36 -11.98 4.39
CA LEU A 57 -1.92 -11.40 3.17
C LEU A 57 -0.99 -10.31 2.60
N ALA A 58 -0.40 -10.61 1.45
CA ALA A 58 0.32 -9.68 0.61
C ALA A 58 -0.59 -9.02 -0.43
N TYR A 59 -0.46 -7.70 -0.59
CA TYR A 59 -1.21 -6.91 -1.59
C TYR A 59 -0.36 -5.87 -2.33
N GLY A 60 0.82 -5.54 -1.80
CA GLY A 60 1.75 -4.56 -2.38
C GLY A 60 2.94 -5.24 -3.07
N SER A 61 4.16 -4.72 -2.84
CA SER A 61 5.40 -5.28 -3.42
C SER A 61 5.67 -6.74 -3.04
N ASN A 62 5.07 -7.23 -1.95
CA ASN A 62 5.19 -8.62 -1.50
C ASN A 62 4.46 -9.62 -2.41
N LEU A 63 3.64 -9.14 -3.34
CA LEU A 63 3.11 -9.98 -4.40
C LEU A 63 4.19 -10.47 -5.37
N SER A 64 5.28 -9.70 -5.55
CA SER A 64 6.34 -10.08 -6.48
C SER A 64 7.34 -11.03 -5.83
N ALA A 65 7.65 -12.13 -6.51
CA ALA A 65 8.72 -13.04 -6.13
C ALA A 65 10.08 -12.33 -6.00
N GLU A 66 10.31 -11.29 -6.80
CA GLU A 66 11.51 -10.44 -6.72
C GLU A 66 11.70 -9.88 -5.33
N THR A 67 10.63 -9.34 -4.76
CA THR A 67 10.71 -8.69 -3.46
C THR A 67 10.58 -9.71 -2.32
N PHE A 68 9.67 -10.67 -2.46
CA PHE A 68 9.32 -11.62 -1.40
C PHE A 68 10.39 -12.72 -1.25
N LEU A 69 10.69 -13.44 -2.33
CA LEU A 69 11.66 -14.54 -2.32
C LEU A 69 13.10 -14.07 -2.55
N GLY A 70 13.29 -13.02 -3.35
CA GLY A 70 14.58 -12.46 -3.69
C GLY A 70 15.13 -11.54 -2.60
N VAL A 71 14.68 -10.28 -2.61
CA VAL A 71 15.22 -9.20 -1.75
C VAL A 71 15.08 -9.52 -0.26
N ARG A 72 13.93 -10.04 0.17
CA ARG A 72 13.69 -10.37 1.59
C ARG A 72 14.15 -11.77 1.98
N GLY A 73 14.31 -12.68 1.02
CA GLY A 73 14.74 -14.05 1.30
C GLY A 73 13.67 -14.92 1.98
N ILE A 74 12.40 -14.53 1.96
CA ILE A 74 11.30 -15.27 2.60
C ILE A 74 11.09 -16.60 1.86
N ARG A 75 10.75 -17.66 2.60
CA ARG A 75 10.47 -18.98 2.04
C ARG A 75 9.11 -19.46 2.55
N PRO A 76 8.01 -19.12 1.85
CA PRO A 76 6.68 -19.49 2.29
C PRO A 76 6.48 -21.02 2.25
N VAL A 77 5.79 -21.53 3.27
CA VAL A 77 5.37 -22.92 3.41
C VAL A 77 4.31 -23.27 2.39
N SER A 78 3.34 -22.37 2.19
CA SER A 78 2.25 -22.53 1.24
C SER A 78 1.68 -21.18 0.80
N GLN A 79 0.86 -21.17 -0.25
CA GLN A 79 0.17 -19.96 -0.69
C GLN A 79 -1.26 -20.21 -1.20
N VAL A 80 -2.10 -19.17 -1.16
CA VAL A 80 -3.42 -19.18 -1.77
C VAL A 80 -3.81 -17.77 -2.23
N ASN A 81 -4.37 -17.65 -3.44
CA ASN A 81 -4.93 -16.38 -3.92
C ASN A 81 -6.25 -16.11 -3.20
N VAL A 82 -6.47 -14.86 -2.79
CA VAL A 82 -7.66 -14.49 -2.01
C VAL A 82 -8.28 -13.17 -2.46
N SER A 83 -9.55 -13.01 -2.09
CA SER A 83 -10.23 -11.72 -2.00
C SER A 83 -10.43 -11.33 -0.55
N ALA A 84 -10.02 -10.11 -0.18
CA ALA A 84 -10.33 -9.46 1.09
C ALA A 84 -11.34 -8.33 0.83
N PRO A 85 -12.66 -8.62 0.87
CA PRO A 85 -13.70 -7.68 0.43
C PRO A 85 -13.86 -6.45 1.35
N ALA A 86 -13.42 -6.54 2.60
CA ALA A 86 -13.48 -5.47 3.58
C ALA A 86 -12.44 -4.36 3.35
N LEU A 87 -11.44 -4.60 2.50
CA LEU A 87 -10.35 -3.68 2.23
C LEU A 87 -10.37 -3.25 0.76
N THR A 88 -9.80 -2.08 0.49
CA THR A 88 -9.46 -1.61 -0.86
C THR A 88 -7.99 -1.21 -0.91
N LEU A 89 -7.36 -1.39 -2.08
CA LEU A 89 -6.00 -0.94 -2.33
C LEU A 89 -5.99 0.58 -2.49
N VAL A 90 -5.06 1.25 -1.84
CA VAL A 90 -4.81 2.70 -1.97
C VAL A 90 -3.31 2.95 -2.07
N PHE A 91 -2.89 4.13 -2.53
CA PHE A 91 -1.48 4.52 -2.64
C PHE A 91 -1.20 5.79 -1.84
N ASP A 92 -1.50 5.74 -0.54
CA ASP A 92 -1.46 6.90 0.35
C ASP A 92 -0.31 6.87 1.37
N LEU A 93 0.48 5.78 1.42
CA LEU A 93 1.64 5.72 2.30
C LEU A 93 2.78 6.57 1.71
N PRO A 94 3.22 7.66 2.37
CA PRO A 94 4.20 8.55 1.79
C PRO A 94 5.59 7.91 1.75
N GLY A 95 6.24 8.00 0.59
CA GLY A 95 7.61 7.57 0.39
C GLY A 95 8.57 8.75 0.25
N LEU A 96 9.52 8.63 -0.67
CA LEU A 96 10.52 9.68 -0.96
C LEU A 96 10.10 10.46 -2.23
N PRO A 97 9.84 11.78 -2.12
CA PRO A 97 9.51 12.60 -3.27
C PRO A 97 10.52 12.49 -4.42
N TYR A 98 10.05 12.67 -5.64
CA TYR A 98 10.80 12.55 -6.89
C TYR A 98 11.38 11.16 -7.21
N ARG A 99 11.22 10.16 -6.34
CA ARG A 99 11.76 8.81 -6.55
C ARG A 99 10.69 7.73 -6.40
N GLU A 100 10.11 7.62 -5.22
CA GLU A 100 9.05 6.67 -4.86
C GLU A 100 8.06 7.41 -3.99
N PRO A 101 7.19 8.24 -4.59
CA PRO A 101 6.46 9.24 -3.82
C PRO A 101 5.45 8.65 -2.86
N CYS A 102 4.84 7.53 -3.23
CA CYS A 102 3.95 6.77 -2.37
C CYS A 102 4.06 5.26 -2.62
N PHE A 103 3.58 4.51 -1.63
CA PHE A 103 3.50 3.05 -1.62
C PHE A 103 2.05 2.60 -1.37
N ALA A 104 1.79 1.32 -1.65
CA ALA A 104 0.48 0.72 -1.43
C ALA A 104 0.17 0.65 0.06
N ASN A 105 -1.09 0.89 0.40
CA ASN A 105 -1.68 0.65 1.71
C ASN A 105 -3.08 0.08 1.48
N THR A 106 -3.76 -0.32 2.56
CA THR A 106 -5.16 -0.71 2.50
C THR A 106 -6.03 0.36 3.13
N ALA A 107 -7.30 0.45 2.74
CA ALA A 107 -8.29 1.27 3.43
C ALA A 107 -9.55 0.43 3.67
N PRO A 108 -10.26 0.62 4.80
CA PRO A 108 -11.56 0.00 5.02
C PRO A 108 -12.51 0.39 3.90
N ARG A 109 -13.14 -0.60 3.28
CA ARG A 109 -14.10 -0.40 2.21
C ARG A 109 -15.50 -0.22 2.79
N LYS A 110 -16.18 0.87 2.42
CA LYS A 110 -17.64 0.97 2.61
C LYS A 110 -18.28 -0.02 1.64
N VAL A 111 -18.73 -1.16 2.16
CA VAL A 111 -19.47 -2.15 1.37
C VAL A 111 -20.78 -1.48 0.95
N PRO A 112 -21.16 -1.51 -0.35
CA PRO A 112 -22.49 -1.07 -0.75
C PRO A 112 -23.52 -1.83 0.10
N ASN A 113 -24.51 -1.13 0.64
CA ASN A 113 -25.60 -1.78 1.36
C ASN A 113 -26.13 -2.92 0.49
N LEU A 114 -26.27 -4.11 1.09
CA LEU A 114 -26.92 -5.24 0.41
C LEU A 114 -28.23 -4.72 -0.18
N PRO A 115 -28.54 -5.01 -1.46
CA PRO A 115 -29.82 -4.64 -2.03
C PRO A 115 -30.91 -5.19 -1.10
N ASP A 116 -31.88 -4.34 -0.76
CA ASP A 116 -33.00 -4.72 0.09
C ASP A 116 -33.59 -6.03 -0.48
N PRO A 117 -33.71 -7.11 0.32
CA PRO A 117 -34.33 -8.35 -0.15
C PRO A 117 -35.75 -8.15 -0.70
N SER A 118 -36.37 -7.01 -0.44
CA SER A 118 -37.67 -6.58 -0.95
C SER A 118 -37.62 -5.90 -2.35
N ASP A 119 -36.44 -5.52 -2.86
CA ASP A 119 -36.25 -4.88 -4.18
C ASP A 119 -35.07 -5.54 -4.94
N PRO A 120 -35.30 -6.67 -5.62
CA PRO A 120 -34.23 -7.39 -6.32
C PRO A 120 -33.63 -6.51 -7.44
N PRO A 121 -32.30 -6.53 -7.64
CA PRO A 121 -31.67 -5.82 -8.74
C PRO A 121 -32.28 -6.24 -10.07
N LYS A 122 -32.89 -5.30 -10.80
CA LYS A 122 -33.32 -5.55 -12.18
C LYS A 122 -32.09 -5.91 -12.99
N PHE A 123 -31.99 -7.15 -13.44
CA PHE A 123 -30.92 -7.55 -14.34
C PHE A 123 -30.92 -6.58 -15.53
N PRO A 124 -29.77 -5.94 -15.85
CA PRO A 124 -29.69 -5.18 -17.08
C PRO A 124 -30.03 -6.12 -18.24
N PRO A 125 -30.81 -5.65 -19.24
CA PRO A 125 -31.11 -6.47 -20.41
C PRO A 125 -29.79 -6.96 -21.03
N ILE A 126 -29.77 -8.24 -21.41
CA ILE A 126 -28.62 -8.89 -22.03
C ILE A 126 -28.13 -7.97 -23.17
N PRO A 127 -26.87 -7.48 -23.13
CA PRO A 127 -26.35 -6.68 -24.23
C PRO A 127 -26.43 -7.49 -25.52
N PRO A 128 -26.85 -6.89 -26.65
CA PRO A 128 -26.78 -7.57 -27.93
C PRO A 128 -25.35 -8.03 -28.20
N PRO A 129 -25.15 -9.17 -28.90
CA PRO A 129 -23.81 -9.67 -29.20
C PRO A 129 -22.99 -8.59 -29.91
N PRO A 130 -21.68 -8.47 -29.59
CA PRO A 130 -20.86 -7.41 -30.14
C PRO A 130 -20.78 -7.53 -31.67
N PRO A 131 -20.87 -6.41 -32.42
CA PRO A 131 -20.55 -6.41 -33.83
C PRO A 131 -19.08 -6.82 -34.06
N ARG A 132 -18.81 -7.39 -35.24
CA ARG A 132 -17.50 -7.90 -35.70
C ARG A 132 -16.32 -6.98 -35.32
N PRO A 133 -15.13 -7.54 -35.03
CA PRO A 133 -14.01 -6.77 -34.50
C PRO A 133 -13.57 -5.70 -35.52
N THR A 134 -13.75 -4.44 -35.12
CA THR A 134 -13.06 -3.31 -35.71
C THR A 134 -11.67 -3.21 -35.05
N PRO A 135 -10.62 -2.77 -35.79
CA PRO A 135 -9.27 -2.65 -35.24
C PRO A 135 -9.27 -1.72 -34.02
N PRO A 136 -8.36 -1.94 -33.05
CA PRO A 136 -8.45 -1.33 -31.73
C PRO A 136 -8.34 0.19 -31.84
N GLN A 137 -9.45 0.88 -31.59
CA GLN A 137 -9.41 2.28 -31.21
C GLN A 137 -8.94 2.38 -29.75
N PRO A 138 -8.07 3.34 -29.41
CA PRO A 138 -7.73 3.63 -28.03
C PRO A 138 -9.01 3.95 -27.26
N GLN A 139 -9.44 3.08 -26.35
CA GLN A 139 -10.50 3.41 -25.42
C GLN A 139 -9.92 4.40 -24.39
N GLU A 140 -10.25 5.68 -24.57
CA GLU A 140 -10.09 6.70 -23.55
C GLU A 140 -11.01 6.34 -22.37
N PHE A 141 -10.43 5.78 -21.32
CA PHE A 141 -11.13 5.68 -20.04
C PHE A 141 -11.33 7.09 -19.48
N PRO A 142 -12.53 7.41 -18.95
CA PRO A 142 -12.84 8.77 -18.51
C PRO A 142 -11.79 9.22 -17.49
N ILE A 143 -11.15 10.35 -17.79
CA ILE A 143 -10.43 11.16 -16.81
C ILE A 143 -11.43 11.40 -15.67
N ALA A 144 -11.11 10.92 -14.47
CA ALA A 144 -11.90 11.19 -13.28
C ALA A 144 -12.10 12.72 -13.21
N PRO A 145 -13.35 13.21 -13.11
CA PRO A 145 -13.58 14.65 -13.06
C PRO A 145 -12.87 15.19 -11.81
N ASP A 146 -12.11 16.26 -12.03
CA ASP A 146 -11.65 17.16 -10.97
C ASP A 146 -12.89 17.66 -10.23
N ARG A 147 -13.21 17.00 -9.11
CA ARG A 147 -14.23 17.46 -8.17
C ARG A 147 -13.53 18.14 -7.01
N SER A 148 -12.89 19.26 -7.32
CA SER A 148 -12.72 20.38 -6.40
C SER A 148 -14.09 20.92 -6.03
N GLY A 149 -14.75 20.26 -5.06
CA GLY A 149 -16.07 20.65 -4.61
C GLY A 149 -16.57 19.87 -3.40
N GLY A 150 -16.30 20.39 -2.21
CA GLY A 150 -17.13 20.24 -1.01
C GLY A 150 -17.04 18.91 -0.24
N GLY A 151 -16.24 18.94 0.83
CA GLY A 151 -16.60 18.37 2.15
C GLY A 151 -16.97 16.90 2.27
N ASP A 152 -15.97 16.02 2.33
CA ASP A 152 -15.94 14.90 3.29
C ASP A 152 -14.48 14.41 3.41
N LYS A 153 -13.81 14.73 4.54
CA LYS A 153 -12.40 14.35 4.81
C LYS A 153 -12.21 12.83 5.00
N THR A 154 -13.26 12.01 4.85
CA THR A 154 -13.24 10.56 5.09
C THR A 154 -13.49 9.68 3.86
N ARG A 155 -13.43 10.24 2.64
CA ARG A 155 -13.68 9.46 1.43
C ARG A 155 -12.46 8.59 1.07
N THR A 156 -12.67 7.28 0.98
CA THR A 156 -11.68 6.33 0.43
C THR A 156 -11.32 6.73 -1.01
N PRO A 157 -10.03 6.71 -1.39
CA PRO A 157 -9.60 6.93 -2.77
C PRO A 157 -10.36 6.04 -3.76
N ASP A 158 -11.15 6.64 -4.65
CA ASP A 158 -11.86 5.90 -5.69
C ASP A 158 -10.92 5.71 -6.89
N LEU A 159 -10.13 4.64 -6.85
CA LEU A 159 -9.27 4.24 -7.97
C LEU A 159 -10.07 3.56 -9.10
N GLY A 160 -11.40 3.64 -9.10
CA GLY A 160 -12.27 3.00 -10.09
C GLY A 160 -12.34 1.47 -9.95
N TRP A 161 -12.00 0.94 -8.78
CA TRP A 161 -12.04 -0.50 -8.47
C TRP A 161 -12.95 -0.79 -7.28
N ASP A 162 -13.96 -1.63 -7.52
CA ASP A 162 -15.07 -1.88 -6.61
C ASP A 162 -15.19 -3.36 -6.20
N LYS A 163 -14.19 -4.21 -6.45
CA LYS A 163 -14.26 -5.64 -6.09
C LYS A 163 -13.52 -5.98 -4.79
N GLY A 164 -13.05 -4.96 -4.07
CA GLY A 164 -12.27 -5.12 -2.86
C GLY A 164 -10.82 -5.49 -3.16
N LEU A 165 -10.05 -5.84 -2.13
CA LEU A 165 -8.64 -6.15 -2.28
C LEU A 165 -8.45 -7.58 -2.80
N PHE A 166 -7.66 -7.75 -3.85
CA PHE A 166 -7.14 -9.06 -4.25
C PHE A 166 -5.66 -9.14 -3.90
N GLY A 167 -5.24 -10.32 -3.45
CA GLY A 167 -3.86 -10.57 -3.05
C GLY A 167 -3.57 -12.04 -2.88
N VAL A 168 -2.45 -12.32 -2.25
CA VAL A 168 -1.97 -13.68 -1.98
C VAL A 168 -1.74 -13.81 -0.50
N VAL A 169 -2.34 -14.85 0.10
CA VAL A 169 -1.99 -15.26 1.46
C VAL A 169 -0.85 -16.26 1.37
N TYR A 170 0.27 -15.91 1.98
CA TYR A 170 1.38 -16.84 2.21
C TYR A 170 1.32 -17.38 3.63
N GLU A 171 1.50 -18.68 3.78
CA GLU A 171 1.84 -19.28 5.06
C GLU A 171 3.35 -19.16 5.27
N VAL A 172 3.77 -18.42 6.29
CA VAL A 172 5.18 -18.16 6.59
C VAL A 172 5.52 -18.59 8.01
N THR A 173 6.80 -18.87 8.28
CA THR A 173 7.26 -19.09 9.66
C THR A 173 7.21 -17.78 10.45
N ARG A 174 7.27 -17.88 11.78
CA ARG A 174 7.31 -16.68 12.64
C ARG A 174 8.56 -15.83 12.42
N GLU A 175 9.68 -16.46 12.10
CA GLU A 175 10.94 -15.78 11.80
C GLU A 175 10.86 -15.00 10.47
N ASP A 176 10.23 -15.61 9.47
CA ASP A 176 9.98 -14.97 8.19
C ASP A 176 8.96 -13.83 8.35
N TYR A 177 7.92 -14.03 9.16
CA TYR A 177 6.96 -12.97 9.48
C TYR A 177 7.61 -11.78 10.21
N ALA A 178 8.47 -12.05 11.18
CA ALA A 178 9.27 -11.02 11.84
C ALA A 178 10.16 -10.26 10.84
N THR A 179 10.72 -10.96 9.84
CA THR A 179 11.50 -10.31 8.77
C THR A 179 10.63 -9.39 7.90
N ILE A 180 9.39 -9.80 7.59
CA ILE A 180 8.42 -8.95 6.88
C ILE A 180 8.13 -7.70 7.70
N VAL A 181 7.75 -7.84 8.98
CA VAL A 181 7.48 -6.71 9.89
C VAL A 181 8.69 -5.77 10.01
N ALA A 182 9.90 -6.32 10.13
CA ALA A 182 11.13 -5.54 10.22
C ALA A 182 11.41 -4.71 8.96
N THR A 183 11.10 -5.26 7.77
CA THR A 183 11.36 -4.60 6.48
C THR A 183 10.26 -3.63 6.05
N GLU A 184 9.06 -3.73 6.61
CA GLU A 184 7.94 -2.81 6.37
C GLU A 184 7.88 -1.66 7.38
N GLY A 185 9.05 -1.16 7.79
CA GLY A 185 9.15 -0.06 8.75
C GLY A 185 9.11 -0.49 10.22
N GLY A 186 9.46 -1.75 10.52
CA GLY A 186 9.69 -2.23 11.88
C GLY A 186 8.48 -2.15 12.81
N GLY A 187 7.26 -2.22 12.25
CA GLY A 187 6.00 -2.03 12.98
C GLY A 187 5.66 -0.56 13.33
N SER A 188 6.41 0.41 12.81
CA SER A 188 6.14 1.84 13.01
C SER A 188 5.33 2.48 11.88
N SER A 189 5.52 2.01 10.63
CA SER A 189 4.80 2.51 9.46
C SER A 189 3.47 1.78 9.21
N TYR A 190 3.42 0.49 9.53
CA TYR A 190 2.22 -0.34 9.44
C TYR A 190 1.92 -1.01 10.77
N ALA A 191 0.63 -1.11 11.07
CA ALA A 191 0.06 -1.95 12.12
C ALA A 191 -0.35 -3.30 11.53
N ASP A 192 -0.18 -4.35 12.33
CA ASP A 192 -0.68 -5.69 12.01
C ASP A 192 -2.17 -5.78 12.36
N ILE A 193 -2.98 -6.16 11.38
CA ILE A 193 -4.42 -6.38 11.53
C ILE A 193 -4.82 -7.74 10.98
N LEU A 194 -5.85 -8.34 11.56
CA LEU A 194 -6.51 -9.51 10.99
C LEU A 194 -7.63 -9.06 10.05
N THR A 195 -7.66 -9.64 8.84
CA THR A 195 -8.72 -9.39 7.86
C THR A 195 -9.33 -10.71 7.37
N PRO A 196 -10.66 -10.77 7.17
CA PRO A 196 -11.30 -11.91 6.55
C PRO A 196 -10.93 -11.97 5.06
N CYS A 197 -10.54 -13.17 4.63
CA CYS A 197 -10.12 -13.52 3.28
C CYS A 197 -10.97 -14.65 2.74
N ILE A 198 -11.35 -14.56 1.46
CA ILE A 198 -12.09 -15.58 0.73
C ILE A 198 -11.15 -16.18 -0.32
N PRO A 199 -10.84 -17.49 -0.27
CA PRO A 199 -9.94 -18.10 -1.23
C PRO A 199 -10.54 -18.10 -2.63
N LEU A 200 -9.73 -17.68 -3.61
CA LEU A 200 -10.10 -17.68 -5.01
C LEU A 200 -9.97 -19.10 -5.59
N PRO A 201 -10.93 -19.53 -6.44
CA PRO A 201 -10.82 -20.81 -7.11
C PRO A 201 -9.61 -20.82 -8.07
N PRO A 202 -8.92 -21.96 -8.21
CA PRO A 202 -7.85 -22.09 -9.19
C PRO A 202 -8.44 -21.94 -10.60
N ARG A 203 -7.62 -21.48 -11.55
CA ARG A 203 -7.94 -21.43 -12.98
C ARG A 203 -8.00 -22.85 -13.55
N VAL A 204 -9.06 -23.59 -13.24
CA VAL A 204 -9.38 -24.86 -13.88
C VAL A 204 -10.52 -24.60 -14.85
N SER A 205 -10.37 -25.06 -16.10
CA SER A 205 -11.43 -25.03 -17.10
C SER A 205 -12.71 -25.60 -16.50
N VAL A 206 -13.76 -24.78 -16.44
CA VAL A 206 -15.04 -25.07 -15.78
C VAL A 206 -15.53 -26.46 -16.17
N PRO A 207 -15.65 -27.41 -15.22
CA PRO A 207 -16.38 -28.64 -15.47
C PRO A 207 -17.84 -28.29 -15.75
N GLU A 208 -18.45 -28.99 -16.70
CA GLU A 208 -19.82 -28.78 -17.21
C GLU A 208 -20.92 -28.77 -16.12
N LYS A 209 -20.59 -29.21 -14.89
CA LYS A 209 -21.33 -28.98 -13.64
C LYS A 209 -20.38 -28.58 -12.51
N PRO A 210 -20.28 -27.31 -12.11
CA PRO A 210 -19.56 -26.94 -10.91
C PRO A 210 -20.37 -27.34 -9.67
N PRO A 211 -19.82 -28.11 -8.72
CA PRO A 211 -20.32 -28.08 -7.36
C PRO A 211 -20.13 -26.66 -6.85
N ILE A 212 -21.21 -25.96 -6.53
CA ILE A 212 -21.16 -24.63 -5.91
C ILE A 212 -20.80 -24.84 -4.44
N ASP A 213 -19.54 -25.21 -4.17
CA ASP A 213 -19.00 -25.17 -2.81
C ASP A 213 -18.48 -23.75 -2.56
N ILE A 214 -19.25 -22.97 -1.79
CA ILE A 214 -18.91 -21.59 -1.50
C ILE A 214 -17.67 -21.61 -0.59
N PRO A 215 -16.54 -21.02 -1.03
CA PRO A 215 -15.31 -21.05 -0.25
C PRO A 215 -15.54 -20.39 1.12
N ARG A 216 -15.21 -21.10 2.19
CA ARG A 216 -15.32 -20.59 3.57
C ARG A 216 -14.31 -19.45 3.78
N PRO A 217 -14.73 -18.30 4.34
CA PRO A 217 -13.79 -17.25 4.74
C PRO A 217 -12.86 -17.72 5.86
N PHE A 218 -11.65 -17.18 5.89
CA PHE A 218 -10.66 -17.38 6.95
C PHE A 218 -9.94 -16.08 7.28
N PHE A 219 -9.29 -15.97 8.43
CA PHE A 219 -8.53 -14.78 8.80
C PHE A 219 -7.06 -14.88 8.39
N ALA A 220 -6.52 -13.75 7.94
CA ALA A 220 -5.09 -13.60 7.67
C ALA A 220 -4.58 -12.26 8.22
N HIS A 221 -3.34 -12.28 8.69
CA HIS A 221 -2.60 -11.08 9.07
C HIS A 221 -2.29 -10.24 7.85
N THR A 222 -2.45 -8.93 7.95
CA THR A 222 -2.01 -7.99 6.92
C THR A 222 -1.51 -6.71 7.57
N LEU A 223 -0.70 -5.97 6.83
CA LEU A 223 -0.08 -4.75 7.32
C LEU A 223 -0.88 -3.55 6.80
N TYR A 224 -1.34 -2.69 7.71
CA TYR A 224 -2.21 -1.55 7.44
C TYR A 224 -1.71 -0.30 8.16
N SER A 225 -1.66 0.85 7.48
CA SER A 225 -1.34 2.13 8.11
C SER A 225 -2.63 2.91 8.42
N PRO A 226 -3.11 2.94 9.69
CA PRO A 226 -4.42 3.46 10.04
C PRO A 226 -4.52 4.97 9.98
N SER A 227 -5.59 5.52 9.40
CA SER A 227 -5.85 6.96 9.42
C SER A 227 -6.37 7.45 10.78
N ILE A 228 -5.51 7.95 11.67
CA ILE A 228 -5.92 8.69 12.88
C ILE A 228 -6.58 10.00 12.42
N PRO A 229 -7.86 10.26 12.75
CA PRO A 229 -8.51 11.54 12.45
C PRO A 229 -7.78 12.68 13.14
N ASP A 230 -7.64 13.82 12.46
CA ASP A 230 -7.22 15.04 13.13
C ASP A 230 -8.23 15.41 14.23
N PRO A 231 -7.78 16.02 15.34
CA PRO A 231 -8.74 16.65 16.24
C PRO A 231 -9.56 17.62 15.40
N GLY A 232 -10.90 17.54 15.51
CA GLY A 232 -11.75 18.54 14.90
C GLY A 232 -11.28 19.92 15.37
N ASP A 233 -11.20 20.86 14.44
CA ASP A 233 -11.07 22.26 14.77
C ASP A 233 -12.38 22.68 15.44
N ASP A 234 -12.58 22.28 16.70
CA ASP A 234 -13.57 22.88 17.60
C ASP A 234 -13.00 24.23 18.07
N ASP A 235 -12.64 25.08 17.11
CA ASP A 235 -12.33 26.50 17.31
C ASP A 235 -13.59 27.32 16.95
N ASP A 236 -14.70 26.99 17.60
CA ASP A 236 -15.88 27.87 17.73
C ASP A 236 -16.16 28.07 19.22
N ASP A 237 -15.14 28.47 19.99
CA ASP A 237 -15.38 29.17 21.26
C ASP A 237 -15.77 30.62 20.92
N ASP A 238 -17.01 30.76 20.46
CA ASP A 238 -17.76 32.01 20.38
C ASP A 238 -18.08 32.48 21.83
N ASP A 239 -17.05 32.83 22.61
CA ASP A 239 -17.20 33.27 24.02
C ASP A 239 -17.53 34.78 24.11
N HIS A 240 -18.57 35.18 23.37
CA HIS A 240 -19.29 36.43 23.58
C HIS A 240 -20.72 36.16 24.04
N ASN A 241 -20.91 35.37 25.11
CA ASN A 241 -22.09 35.56 25.94
C ASN A 241 -21.91 35.11 27.41
N LYS A 242 -21.26 35.95 28.22
CA LYS A 242 -21.43 35.89 29.67
C LYS A 242 -22.84 36.35 30.05
N SER A 243 -23.76 35.42 30.20
CA SER A 243 -24.61 35.34 31.39
C SER A 243 -25.48 34.09 31.37
N GLY A 244 -25.41 33.29 32.43
CA GLY A 244 -26.48 32.34 32.73
C GLY A 244 -26.08 30.96 33.22
N LYS A 245 -25.76 30.89 34.51
CA LYS A 245 -26.12 29.78 35.42
C LYS A 245 -25.40 28.42 35.21
N LYS A 246 -24.29 28.30 35.95
CA LYS A 246 -23.67 27.04 36.41
C LYS A 246 -24.72 26.07 36.95
N ASN A 247 -24.72 24.83 36.45
CA ASN A 247 -25.09 23.61 37.17
C ASN A 247 -24.44 22.41 36.45
N GLY A 248 -23.26 22.00 36.90
CA GLY A 248 -22.53 20.85 36.37
C GLY A 248 -21.19 20.66 37.07
N ASP A 249 -21.18 19.68 37.98
CA ASP A 249 -20.05 18.94 38.58
C ASP A 249 -18.61 19.52 38.47
N PRO A 250 -17.97 19.99 39.58
CA PRO A 250 -16.62 20.53 39.57
C PRO A 250 -15.61 19.40 39.78
N GLY A 251 -15.24 18.67 38.73
CA GLY A 251 -14.26 17.60 38.95
C GLY A 251 -13.68 16.85 37.76
N ARG A 252 -14.06 17.15 36.51
CA ARG A 252 -13.52 16.43 35.35
C ARG A 252 -12.72 17.39 34.47
N GLU A 253 -11.46 17.63 34.84
CA GLU A 253 -10.46 18.10 33.88
C GLU A 253 -10.45 17.11 32.71
N LYS A 254 -10.77 17.58 31.50
CA LYS A 254 -10.58 16.76 30.29
C LYS A 254 -9.08 16.43 30.23
N PRO A 255 -8.69 15.16 30.02
CA PRO A 255 -7.29 14.80 29.97
C PRO A 255 -6.58 15.65 28.92
N ASP A 256 -5.44 16.21 29.32
CA ASP A 256 -4.64 17.16 28.57
C ASP A 256 -4.17 16.51 27.26
N ASP A 257 -4.83 16.83 26.14
CA ASP A 257 -4.63 16.09 24.89
C ASP A 257 -3.23 16.40 24.32
N PRO A 258 -2.31 15.42 24.28
CA PRO A 258 -0.97 15.63 23.73
C PRO A 258 -1.02 16.05 22.26
N ARG A 259 -2.16 15.84 21.57
CA ARG A 259 -2.37 16.24 20.17
C ARG A 259 -2.38 17.73 19.93
N LYS A 260 -2.68 18.53 20.96
CA LYS A 260 -2.75 20.00 20.91
C LYS A 260 -1.38 20.68 21.09
N LYS A 261 -0.34 19.92 21.47
CA LYS A 261 0.98 20.49 21.74
C LYS A 261 1.76 20.74 20.44
N TRP A 262 2.49 21.85 20.38
CA TRP A 262 3.19 22.28 19.15
C TRP A 262 4.15 21.23 18.60
N TYR A 263 4.84 20.48 19.47
CA TYR A 263 5.83 19.47 19.09
C TYR A 263 5.20 18.23 18.45
N TRP A 264 3.91 18.02 18.67
CA TRP A 264 3.19 16.85 18.17
C TRP A 264 3.16 16.81 16.64
N ARG A 265 3.26 17.97 15.97
CA ARG A 265 3.44 18.06 14.50
C ARG A 265 4.67 17.31 13.99
N PHE A 266 5.71 17.16 14.82
CA PHE A 266 6.95 16.48 14.44
C PHE A 266 6.92 14.98 14.73
N VAL A 267 5.99 14.51 15.58
CA VAL A 267 5.92 13.13 16.07
C VAL A 267 4.77 12.35 15.43
N ARG A 268 3.73 13.03 14.93
CA ARG A 268 2.67 12.38 14.12
C ARG A 268 3.28 11.78 12.85
N PRO A 269 2.84 10.60 12.38
CA PRO A 269 3.22 10.11 11.06
C PRO A 269 2.93 11.16 9.98
N ALA A 270 3.91 11.43 9.11
CA ALA A 270 3.72 12.32 7.97
C ALA A 270 2.55 11.77 7.14
N ARG A 271 1.48 12.56 6.98
CA ARG A 271 0.37 12.23 6.09
C ARG A 271 0.14 13.32 5.09
N ARG A 272 -0.17 12.91 3.86
CA ARG A 272 -0.54 13.84 2.81
C ARG A 272 -2.00 14.27 3.02
N PRO A 273 -2.34 15.55 2.79
CA PRO A 273 -3.71 16.04 2.97
C PRO A 273 -4.74 15.33 2.08
N ASP A 274 -4.31 14.92 0.88
CA ASP A 274 -5.12 14.15 -0.07
C ASP A 274 -4.48 12.77 -0.30
N PRO A 275 -5.08 11.67 0.22
CA PRO A 275 -4.56 10.31 0.05
C PRO A 275 -4.65 9.81 -1.40
N THR A 276 -5.39 10.49 -2.28
CA THR A 276 -5.59 10.12 -3.69
C THR A 276 -4.62 10.83 -4.64
N TYR A 277 -3.90 11.84 -4.14
CA TYR A 277 -3.16 12.77 -4.99
C TYR A 277 -1.90 12.17 -5.60
N ALA A 278 -1.11 11.49 -4.76
CA ALA A 278 0.22 11.00 -5.11
C ALA A 278 0.16 9.79 -6.06
N GLN A 279 1.13 9.74 -6.96
CA GLN A 279 1.29 8.64 -7.91
C GLN A 279 2.43 7.71 -7.48
N PRO A 280 2.22 6.38 -7.47
CA PRO A 280 3.28 5.44 -7.19
C PRO A 280 4.30 5.42 -8.34
N SER A 281 5.55 5.07 -8.05
CA SER A 281 6.59 5.03 -9.08
C SER A 281 6.34 3.90 -10.08
N ALA A 282 6.80 4.06 -11.33
CA ALA A 282 6.75 3.00 -12.34
C ALA A 282 7.41 1.70 -11.88
N ARG A 283 8.53 1.80 -11.14
CA ARG A 283 9.21 0.63 -10.56
C ARG A 283 8.31 -0.10 -9.57
N TYR A 284 7.65 0.63 -8.68
CA TYR A 284 6.80 0.04 -7.66
C TYR A 284 5.53 -0.58 -8.24
N LEU A 285 4.88 0.11 -9.17
CA LEU A 285 3.74 -0.45 -9.91
C LEU A 285 4.13 -1.73 -10.66
N LYS A 286 5.32 -1.77 -11.28
CA LYS A 286 5.84 -2.97 -11.94
C LYS A 286 5.88 -4.17 -10.99
N LEU A 287 6.35 -4.00 -9.74
CA LEU A 287 6.36 -5.09 -8.76
C LEU A 287 4.95 -5.63 -8.48
N ILE A 288 3.96 -4.74 -8.33
CA ILE A 288 2.58 -5.15 -8.07
C ILE A 288 1.98 -5.84 -9.29
N THR A 289 2.19 -5.29 -10.49
CA THR A 289 1.65 -5.87 -11.73
C THR A 289 2.30 -7.20 -12.08
N ASP A 290 3.61 -7.33 -11.87
CA ASP A 290 4.34 -8.56 -12.14
C ASP A 290 3.95 -9.63 -11.12
N GLY A 291 3.88 -9.29 -9.82
CA GLY A 291 3.40 -10.21 -8.79
C GLY A 291 1.97 -10.68 -9.04
N ALA A 292 1.07 -9.79 -9.44
CA ALA A 292 -0.29 -10.16 -9.81
C ALA A 292 -0.34 -11.14 -11.00
N ALA A 293 0.59 -11.00 -11.96
CA ALA A 293 0.71 -11.91 -13.09
C ALA A 293 1.37 -13.25 -12.70
N GLU A 294 2.43 -13.22 -11.90
CA GLU A 294 3.14 -14.40 -11.36
C GLU A 294 2.22 -15.31 -10.55
N HIS A 295 1.23 -14.74 -9.87
CA HIS A 295 0.23 -15.46 -9.10
C HIS A 295 -1.07 -15.72 -9.87
N GLU A 296 -1.17 -15.31 -11.14
CA GLU A 296 -2.38 -15.44 -11.95
C GLU A 296 -3.65 -14.89 -11.24
N LEU A 297 -3.53 -13.73 -10.60
CA LEU A 297 -4.69 -13.02 -10.04
C LEU A 297 -5.72 -12.72 -11.16
N PRO A 298 -7.00 -12.46 -10.83
CA PRO A 298 -8.06 -12.25 -11.83
C PRO A 298 -7.69 -11.24 -12.94
N ASP A 299 -8.05 -11.55 -14.20
CA ASP A 299 -7.60 -10.77 -15.37
C ASP A 299 -8.08 -9.31 -15.35
N ASP A 300 -9.26 -9.07 -14.78
CA ASP A 300 -9.81 -7.74 -14.60
C ASP A 300 -9.00 -6.92 -13.58
N TYR A 301 -8.57 -7.54 -12.49
CA TYR A 301 -7.69 -6.92 -11.51
C TYR A 301 -6.32 -6.62 -12.12
N GLN A 302 -5.74 -7.56 -12.87
CA GLN A 302 -4.48 -7.29 -13.56
C GLN A 302 -4.60 -6.16 -14.60
N ARG A 303 -5.71 -6.10 -15.35
CA ARG A 303 -5.97 -5.01 -16.29
C ARG A 303 -6.12 -3.67 -15.56
N TRP A 304 -6.84 -3.65 -14.44
CA TRP A 304 -6.97 -2.47 -13.61
C TRP A 304 -5.61 -2.00 -13.07
N LEU A 305 -4.79 -2.89 -12.50
CA LEU A 305 -3.44 -2.55 -12.03
C LEU A 305 -2.56 -1.94 -13.12
N ARG A 306 -2.63 -2.47 -14.36
CA ARG A 306 -1.90 -1.92 -15.52
C ARG A 306 -2.42 -0.57 -15.99
N SER A 307 -3.65 -0.21 -15.66
CA SER A 307 -4.23 1.09 -16.00
C SER A 307 -3.81 2.23 -15.06
N LEU A 308 -3.22 1.90 -13.90
CA LEU A 308 -2.76 2.89 -12.93
C LEU A 308 -1.61 3.73 -13.51
N ARG A 309 -1.72 5.04 -13.37
CA ARG A 309 -0.71 5.98 -13.90
C ARG A 309 0.52 6.03 -12.99
N PRO A 310 1.73 5.71 -13.51
CA PRO A 310 2.95 5.87 -12.74
C PRO A 310 3.37 7.34 -12.64
N TYR A 311 4.07 7.67 -11.55
CA TYR A 311 4.81 8.92 -11.43
C TYR A 311 5.99 8.97 -12.40
N VAL A 312 6.11 10.07 -13.14
CA VAL A 312 7.19 10.36 -14.08
C VAL A 312 7.75 11.76 -13.82
N ILE A 313 9.07 11.88 -13.84
CA ILE A 313 9.75 13.18 -13.84
C ILE A 313 9.70 13.76 -15.25
N THR A 314 9.12 14.94 -15.41
CA THR A 314 9.01 15.63 -16.70
C THR A 314 10.07 16.73 -16.83
N THR A 315 10.49 17.38 -15.75
CA THR A 315 11.42 18.52 -15.81
C THR A 315 12.86 18.20 -15.40
N LEU A 316 13.81 18.98 -15.92
CA LEU A 316 15.22 18.92 -15.49
C LEU A 316 15.39 19.34 -14.01
N ARG A 317 14.55 20.26 -13.52
CA ARG A 317 14.58 20.72 -12.12
C ARG A 317 14.18 19.59 -11.17
N GLN A 318 13.11 18.86 -11.46
CA GLN A 318 12.73 17.65 -10.73
C GLN A 318 13.84 16.59 -10.77
N ARG A 319 14.54 16.43 -11.91
CA ARG A 319 15.67 15.49 -12.01
C ARG A 319 16.84 15.87 -11.10
N LEU A 320 17.16 17.16 -11.03
CA LEU A 320 18.17 17.68 -10.11
C LEU A 320 17.72 17.49 -8.65
N ALA A 321 16.46 17.80 -8.32
CA ALA A 321 15.90 17.58 -7.00
C ALA A 321 15.96 16.10 -6.58
N ARG A 322 15.59 15.17 -7.47
CA ARG A 322 15.74 13.74 -7.24
C ARG A 322 17.18 13.37 -6.90
N TRP A 323 18.15 13.87 -7.65
CA TRP A 323 19.56 13.56 -7.42
C TRP A 323 20.04 14.12 -6.08
N LEU A 324 19.77 15.40 -5.79
CA LEU A 324 20.13 16.06 -4.54
C LEU A 324 19.50 15.35 -3.33
N LEU A 325 18.19 15.08 -3.40
CA LEU A 325 17.46 14.44 -2.33
C LEU A 325 17.93 13.00 -2.11
N THR A 326 18.14 12.24 -3.19
CA THR A 326 18.69 10.87 -3.08
C THR A 326 20.08 10.93 -2.46
N ALA A 327 20.99 11.79 -2.94
CA ALA A 327 22.35 11.87 -2.42
C ALA A 327 22.37 12.22 -0.92
N LEU A 328 21.50 13.13 -0.49
CA LEU A 328 21.42 13.57 0.90
C LEU A 328 20.75 12.54 1.82
N PHE A 329 19.62 11.95 1.40
CA PHE A 329 18.80 11.11 2.27
C PHE A 329 19.11 9.61 2.18
N TRP A 330 19.72 9.12 1.09
CA TRP A 330 19.87 7.68 0.87
C TRP A 330 20.75 7.00 1.92
N VAL A 331 21.96 7.54 2.17
CA VAL A 331 22.89 6.93 3.14
C VAL A 331 22.33 6.98 4.57
N PRO A 332 21.84 8.13 5.08
CA PRO A 332 21.21 8.16 6.41
C PRO A 332 20.02 7.22 6.54
N MET A 333 19.17 7.15 5.50
CA MET A 333 17.99 6.26 5.49
C MET A 333 18.40 4.79 5.57
N MET A 334 19.37 4.36 4.74
CA MET A 334 19.85 2.97 4.76
C MET A 334 20.54 2.61 6.09
N MET A 335 21.29 3.54 6.68
CA MET A 335 21.89 3.35 8.01
C MET A 335 20.82 3.20 9.09
N LEU A 336 19.76 4.02 9.06
CA LEU A 336 18.65 3.91 10.00
C LEU A 336 17.87 2.60 9.83
N PHE A 337 17.60 2.17 8.59
CA PHE A 337 16.97 0.87 8.35
C PHE A 337 17.84 -0.31 8.81
N ALA A 338 19.16 -0.26 8.56
CA ALA A 338 20.08 -1.28 9.04
C ALA A 338 20.12 -1.31 10.58
N LEU A 339 20.14 -0.16 11.23
CA LEU A 339 20.10 -0.03 12.69
C LEU A 339 18.76 -0.54 13.26
N SER A 340 17.64 -0.16 12.64
CA SER A 340 16.30 -0.62 12.99
C SER A 340 16.19 -2.14 12.91
N LYS A 341 16.74 -2.74 11.84
CA LYS A 341 16.80 -4.20 11.68
C LYS A 341 17.70 -4.86 12.73
N ALA A 342 18.86 -4.27 13.03
CA ALA A 342 19.80 -4.81 14.01
C ALA A 342 19.26 -4.77 15.44
N LEU A 343 18.40 -3.79 15.76
CA LEU A 343 17.79 -3.62 17.08
C LEU A 343 16.37 -4.21 17.18
N ALA A 344 15.86 -4.81 16.10
CA ALA A 344 14.53 -5.42 16.10
C ALA A 344 14.46 -6.59 17.09
N ASN A 345 13.32 -6.70 17.76
CA ASN A 345 13.05 -7.82 18.66
C ASN A 345 12.74 -9.11 17.86
N LYS A 346 12.43 -10.21 18.56
CA LYS A 346 12.07 -11.50 17.93
C LYS A 346 10.81 -11.44 17.06
N GLU A 347 9.98 -10.42 17.24
CA GLU A 347 8.77 -10.17 16.45
C GLU A 347 9.06 -9.23 15.25
N GLY A 348 10.31 -8.82 15.03
CA GLY A 348 10.69 -7.88 13.97
C GLY A 348 10.39 -6.41 14.28
N ARG A 349 9.87 -6.11 15.48
CA ARG A 349 9.52 -4.76 15.89
C ARG A 349 10.75 -4.02 16.40
N ALA A 350 10.99 -2.83 15.87
CA ALA A 350 12.08 -1.97 16.30
C ALA A 350 11.74 -1.30 17.66
N PRO A 351 12.75 -0.88 18.45
CA PRO A 351 12.54 -0.08 19.64
C PRO A 351 11.74 1.19 19.31
N LEU A 352 10.77 1.52 20.17
CA LEU A 352 9.84 2.63 19.93
C LEU A 352 10.53 3.95 19.60
N TRP A 353 11.64 4.25 20.26
CA TRP A 353 12.39 5.49 20.03
C TRP A 353 12.98 5.58 18.61
N ILE A 354 13.33 4.44 17.99
CA ILE A 354 13.79 4.41 16.58
C ILE A 354 12.63 4.72 15.66
N GLY A 355 11.46 4.13 15.88
CA GLY A 355 10.25 4.42 15.10
C GLY A 355 9.88 5.91 15.18
N VAL A 356 9.94 6.49 16.38
CA VAL A 356 9.72 7.93 16.59
C VAL A 356 10.77 8.77 15.87
N ALA A 357 12.06 8.43 16.00
CA ALA A 357 13.14 9.15 15.32
C ALA A 357 12.99 9.10 13.78
N LEU A 358 12.64 7.94 13.23
CA LEU A 358 12.39 7.76 11.80
C LEU A 358 11.20 8.61 11.34
N GLY A 359 10.11 8.61 12.12
CA GLY A 359 8.94 9.46 11.87
C GLY A 359 9.30 10.95 11.85
N VAL A 360 10.10 11.43 12.82
CA VAL A 360 10.57 12.83 12.86
C VAL A 360 11.39 13.19 11.62
N VAL A 361 12.31 12.31 11.19
CA VAL A 361 13.12 12.53 9.98
C VAL A 361 12.24 12.62 8.73
N PHE A 362 11.27 11.71 8.58
CA PHE A 362 10.32 11.74 7.47
C PHE A 362 9.44 12.99 7.50
N ASN A 363 8.99 13.45 8.67
CA ASN A 363 8.24 14.70 8.79
C ASN A 363 9.07 15.90 8.34
N LEU A 364 10.31 16.02 8.81
CA LEU A 364 11.22 17.10 8.42
C LEU A 364 11.47 17.11 6.91
N LEU A 365 11.67 15.92 6.32
CA LEU A 365 11.78 15.74 4.88
C LEU A 365 10.55 16.27 4.14
N TRP A 366 9.34 15.88 4.56
CA TRP A 366 8.10 16.31 3.91
C TRP A 366 7.83 17.81 4.10
N MET A 367 8.14 18.38 5.27
CA MET A 367 8.06 19.83 5.48
C MET A 367 9.05 20.60 4.59
N ALA A 368 10.29 20.11 4.46
CA ALA A 368 11.27 20.71 3.53
C ALA A 368 10.82 20.57 2.07
N TYR A 369 10.18 19.47 1.72
CA TYR A 369 9.60 19.28 0.40
C TYR A 369 8.47 20.28 0.12
N ASP A 370 7.47 20.37 0.99
CA ASP A 370 6.32 21.25 0.78
C ASP A 370 6.71 22.74 0.85
N GLY A 371 7.64 23.11 1.73
CA GLY A 371 8.06 24.49 1.93
C GLY A 371 9.12 25.00 0.93
N VAL A 372 9.94 24.11 0.36
CA VAL A 372 11.08 24.50 -0.49
C VAL A 372 11.15 23.71 -1.78
N LEU A 373 11.16 22.38 -1.73
CA LEU A 373 11.45 21.59 -2.93
C LEU A 373 10.35 21.67 -3.98
N LYS A 374 9.08 21.51 -3.57
CA LYS A 374 7.93 21.59 -4.46
C LYS A 374 7.82 22.95 -5.15
N PRO A 375 7.89 24.10 -4.44
CA PRO A 375 7.89 25.43 -5.08
C PRO A 375 9.06 25.67 -6.04
N VAL A 376 10.27 25.18 -5.72
CA VAL A 376 11.49 25.50 -6.49
C VAL A 376 11.70 24.55 -7.68
N PHE A 377 11.49 23.25 -7.44
CA PHE A 377 11.85 22.19 -8.39
C PHE A 377 10.66 21.55 -9.07
N GLY A 378 9.43 21.86 -8.66
CA GLY A 378 8.20 21.26 -9.20
C GLY A 378 7.71 20.09 -8.37
N ASP A 379 6.57 19.52 -8.79
CA ASP A 379 5.90 18.46 -8.04
C ASP A 379 6.70 17.15 -8.04
N GLY A 380 6.92 16.58 -6.86
CA GLY A 380 7.63 15.31 -6.67
C GLY A 380 6.73 14.13 -6.34
N GLU A 381 5.41 14.33 -6.34
CA GLU A 381 4.39 13.34 -6.00
C GLU A 381 3.51 12.96 -7.18
N ARG A 382 3.32 13.89 -8.11
CA ARG A 382 2.47 13.71 -9.27
C ARG A 382 3.19 14.18 -10.53
N THR A 383 2.98 13.42 -11.61
CA THR A 383 3.45 13.79 -12.94
C THR A 383 2.79 15.11 -13.34
N GLN A 384 3.61 16.10 -13.71
CA GLN A 384 3.12 17.37 -14.23
C GLN A 384 2.97 17.24 -15.73
N ASP A 385 1.82 17.65 -16.27
CA ASP A 385 1.63 17.73 -17.72
C ASP A 385 2.60 18.78 -18.30
N GLU A 386 3.12 18.51 -19.50
CA GLU A 386 3.96 19.47 -20.22
C GLU A 386 3.04 20.57 -20.78
N ASP A 387 3.19 21.80 -20.29
CA ASP A 387 2.54 23.00 -20.84
C ASP A 387 3.10 23.38 -22.23
#